data_AF-A0A432WCV3-F1
#
_entry.id   AF-A0A432WCV3-F1
#
_cell.length_a   1.000
_cell.length_b   1.000
_cell.length_c   1.000
_cell.angle_alpha   90.00
_cell.angle_beta   90.00
_cell.angle_gamma   90.00
#
_symmetry.space_group_name_H-M   'P 1'
#
loop_
_entity.id
_entity.type
_entity.pdbx_description
1 polymer ?
#
loop_
_entity_poly.entity_id
_entity_poly.type
_entity_poly.pdbx_seq_one_letter_code
_entity_poly.pdbx_strand_id
1 'polypeptide(L)'
;MSESLPEPTDLLAQAEALEAELKQLADAEELDDDALSAVLEKRETLHQKMGAALDNDEVALDVYQPYFRQAYQNTKTLLQRCQAEQSDVKERLITLNTSKKARKAY
;
A
#
# COMPACT_ATOMS: atom_id res chain seq x y z
N MET A 1 35.19 -9.85 6.08
CA MET A 1 34.20 -9.78 4.99
C MET A 1 33.42 -8.50 5.24
N SER A 2 33.75 -7.41 4.56
CA SER A 2 32.98 -6.18 4.66
C SER A 2 31.69 -6.43 3.86
N GLU A 3 30.56 -6.64 4.53
CA GLU A 3 29.26 -6.55 3.88
C GLU A 3 29.09 -5.09 3.45
N SER A 4 29.36 -4.83 2.17
CA SER A 4 29.01 -3.56 1.56
C SER A 4 27.51 -3.37 1.71
N LEU A 5 27.09 -2.25 2.27
CA LEU A 5 25.69 -1.84 2.26
C LEU A 5 25.20 -1.82 0.79
N PRO A 6 23.99 -2.29 0.50
CA PRO A 6 23.45 -2.24 -0.86
C PRO A 6 23.42 -0.79 -1.35
N GLU A 7 23.81 -0.58 -2.60
CA GLU A 7 23.83 0.75 -3.22
C GLU A 7 22.41 1.33 -3.21
N PRO A 8 22.25 2.66 -3.08
CA PRO A 8 20.92 3.28 -3.04
C PRO A 8 20.05 2.92 -4.26
N THR A 9 20.66 2.76 -5.42
CA THR A 9 19.96 2.39 -6.66
C THR A 9 19.38 0.98 -6.62
N ASP A 10 20.01 0.04 -5.90
CA ASP A 10 19.54 -1.34 -5.81
C ASP A 10 18.31 -1.47 -4.90
N LEU A 11 18.29 -0.68 -3.82
CA LEU A 11 17.12 -0.58 -2.95
C LEU A 11 15.95 0.10 -3.68
N LEU A 12 16.23 1.18 -4.43
CA LEU A 12 15.22 1.88 -5.22
C LEU A 12 14.55 0.95 -6.25
N ALA A 13 15.33 0.18 -7.02
CA ALA A 13 14.78 -0.73 -8.02
C ALA A 13 13.86 -1.80 -7.42
N GLN A 14 14.22 -2.35 -6.25
CA GLN A 14 13.37 -3.28 -5.50
C GLN A 14 12.09 -2.59 -5.00
N ALA A 15 12.21 -1.34 -4.55
CA ALA A 15 11.09 -0.53 -4.09
C ALA A 15 10.08 -0.26 -5.22
N GLU A 16 10.57 0.10 -6.41
CA GLU A 16 9.75 0.34 -7.59
C GLU A 16 9.04 -0.92 -8.08
N ALA A 17 9.72 -2.08 -8.03
CA ALA A 17 9.10 -3.36 -8.38
C ALA A 17 7.94 -3.71 -7.42
N LEU A 18 8.13 -3.54 -6.12
CA LEU A 18 7.07 -3.74 -5.12
C LEU A 18 5.93 -2.74 -5.30
N GLU A 19 6.23 -1.49 -5.64
CA GLU A 19 5.21 -0.46 -5.85
C GLU A 19 4.38 -0.75 -7.12
N ALA A 20 4.99 -1.34 -8.15
CA ALA A 20 4.27 -1.81 -9.33
C ALA A 20 3.34 -3.00 -9.00
N GLU A 21 3.81 -3.95 -8.20
CA GLU A 21 2.98 -5.07 -7.69
C GLU A 21 1.81 -4.55 -6.85
N LEU A 22 2.07 -3.64 -5.91
CA LEU A 22 1.04 -3.00 -5.09
C LEU A 22 0.00 -2.27 -5.96
N LYS A 23 0.45 -1.56 -7.00
CA LYS A 23 -0.46 -0.88 -7.91
C LYS A 23 -1.35 -1.86 -8.69
N GLN A 24 -0.80 -2.98 -9.15
CA GLN A 24 -1.59 -4.02 -9.83
C GLN A 24 -2.66 -4.60 -8.92
N LEU A 25 -2.32 -4.88 -7.66
CA LEU A 25 -3.28 -5.33 -6.64
C LEU A 25 -4.32 -4.24 -6.32
N ALA A 26 -3.88 -2.99 -6.24
CA ALA A 26 -4.74 -1.84 -5.96
C ALA A 26 -5.66 -1.45 -7.12
N ASP A 27 -5.34 -1.84 -8.36
CA ASP A 27 -6.14 -1.61 -9.56
C ASP A 27 -7.03 -2.82 -9.93
N ALA A 28 -6.86 -3.96 -9.24
CA ALA A 28 -7.67 -5.16 -9.45
C ALA A 28 -9.15 -4.91 -9.13
N GLU A 29 -10.08 -5.61 -9.78
CA GLU A 29 -11.53 -5.40 -9.56
C GLU A 29 -11.94 -5.66 -8.11
N GLU A 30 -11.38 -6.70 -7.49
CA GLU A 30 -11.54 -7.04 -6.07
C GLU A 30 -10.21 -6.86 -5.36
N LEU A 31 -10.23 -6.24 -4.18
CA LEU A 31 -9.04 -6.12 -3.33
C LEU A 31 -8.79 -7.46 -2.63
N ASP A 32 -7.61 -8.02 -2.84
CA ASP A 32 -7.11 -9.17 -2.09
C ASP A 32 -6.35 -8.67 -0.86
N ASP A 33 -7.02 -8.71 0.29
CA ASP A 33 -6.47 -8.22 1.57
C ASP A 33 -5.19 -8.97 1.98
N ASP A 34 -5.10 -10.28 1.73
CA ASP A 34 -3.94 -11.09 2.10
C ASP A 34 -2.74 -10.75 1.21
N ALA A 35 -2.96 -10.65 -0.10
CA ALA A 35 -1.92 -10.25 -1.04
C ALA A 35 -1.44 -8.81 -0.80
N LEU A 36 -2.36 -7.88 -0.53
CA LEU A 36 -2.03 -6.49 -0.19
C LEU A 36 -1.23 -6.41 1.11
N SER A 37 -1.63 -7.15 2.15
CA SER A 37 -0.90 -7.20 3.42
C SER A 37 0.54 -7.70 3.22
N ALA A 38 0.72 -8.78 2.45
CA ALA A 38 2.04 -9.34 2.18
C ALA A 38 2.96 -8.37 1.43
N VAL A 39 2.43 -7.60 0.49
CA VAL A 39 3.21 -6.57 -0.25
C VAL A 39 3.52 -5.38 0.64
N LEU A 40 2.59 -4.95 1.49
CA LEU A 40 2.79 -3.83 2.42
C LEU A 40 3.86 -4.15 3.48
N GLU A 41 3.90 -5.36 4.03
CA GLU A 41 4.95 -5.79 4.97
C GLU A 41 6.36 -5.78 4.34
N LYS A 42 6.47 -6.28 3.10
CA LYS A 42 7.72 -6.21 2.34
C LYS A 42 8.15 -4.78 2.09
N ARG A 43 7.19 -3.91 1.73
CA ARG A 43 7.42 -2.49 1.49
C ARG A 43 7.86 -1.76 2.75
N GLU A 44 7.26 -2.03 3.90
CA GLU A 44 7.68 -1.46 5.19
C GLU A 44 9.13 -1.82 5.50
N THR A 45 9.49 -3.10 5.37
CA THR A 45 10.87 -3.56 5.58
C THR A 45 11.85 -2.84 4.66
N LEU A 46 11.44 -2.59 3.41
CA LEU A 46 12.28 -1.93 2.42
C LEU A 46 12.41 -0.42 2.70
N HIS A 47 11.31 0.25 3.10
CA HIS A 47 11.33 1.64 3.54
C HIS A 47 12.22 1.85 4.77
N GLN A 48 12.22 0.91 5.72
CA GLN A 48 13.13 0.94 6.87
C GLN A 48 14.61 0.89 6.43
N LYS A 49 14.95 0.03 5.46
CA LYS A 49 16.31 -0.03 4.88
C LYS A 49 16.68 1.25 4.14
N MET A 50 15.75 1.82 3.38
CA MET A 50 15.96 3.11 2.71
C MET A 50 16.15 4.25 3.72
N GLY A 51 15.39 4.26 4.81
CA GLY A 51 15.56 5.21 5.92
C GLY A 51 16.94 5.10 6.56
N ALA A 52 17.41 3.87 6.84
CA ALA A 52 18.76 3.66 7.34
C ALA A 52 19.84 4.14 6.35
N ALA A 53 19.61 4.01 5.04
CA ALA A 53 20.52 4.55 4.03
C ALA A 53 20.50 6.09 4.01
N LEU A 54 19.35 6.74 4.20
CA LEU A 54 19.23 8.21 4.31
C LEU A 54 20.01 8.78 5.50
N ASP A 55 20.02 8.07 6.63
CA ASP A 55 20.75 8.52 7.83
C ASP A 55 22.28 8.52 7.62
N ASN A 56 22.78 7.75 6.64
CA ASN A 56 24.20 7.58 6.37
C ASN A 56 24.70 8.30 5.10
N ASP A 57 23.80 8.67 4.18
CA ASP A 57 24.15 9.27 2.89
C ASP A 57 23.12 10.33 2.46
N GLU A 58 23.53 11.61 2.47
CA GLU A 58 22.69 12.72 2.02
C GLU A 58 22.34 12.64 0.53
N VAL A 59 23.16 11.97 -0.30
CA VAL A 59 22.88 11.78 -1.73
C VAL A 59 21.73 10.80 -1.95
N ALA A 60 21.54 9.86 -1.02
CA ALA A 60 20.42 8.92 -1.07
C ALA A 60 19.06 9.63 -0.95
N LEU A 61 19.01 10.83 -0.35
CA LEU A 61 17.78 11.62 -0.26
C LEU A 61 17.28 12.04 -1.64
N ASP A 62 18.15 12.58 -2.48
CA ASP A 62 17.78 13.02 -3.84
C ASP A 62 17.35 11.84 -4.72
N VAL A 63 17.91 10.66 -4.48
CA VAL A 63 17.56 9.41 -5.19
C VAL A 63 16.19 8.90 -4.74
N TYR A 64 15.91 8.86 -3.43
CA TYR A 64 14.69 8.25 -2.91
C TYR A 64 13.48 9.19 -2.82
N GLN A 65 13.69 10.50 -2.73
CA GLN A 65 12.62 11.49 -2.61
C GLN A 65 11.53 11.38 -3.70
N PRO A 66 11.83 11.24 -5.01
CA PRO A 66 10.80 11.10 -6.02
C PRO A 66 9.97 9.83 -5.81
N TYR A 67 10.62 8.71 -5.45
CA TYR A 67 9.95 7.46 -5.13
C TYR A 67 9.00 7.61 -3.93
N PHE A 68 9.47 8.17 -2.80
CA PHE A 68 8.63 8.34 -1.61
C PHE A 68 7.40 9.21 -1.89
N ARG A 69 7.55 10.25 -2.73
CA ARG A 69 6.41 11.07 -3.15
C ARG A 69 5.39 10.26 -3.94
N GLN A 70 5.83 9.44 -4.89
CA GLN A 70 4.94 8.59 -5.69
C GLN A 70 4.26 7.51 -4.82
N ALA A 71 5.05 6.81 -4.01
CA ALA A 71 4.62 5.79 -3.07
C ALA A 71 3.54 6.32 -2.11
N TYR A 72 3.70 7.55 -1.61
CA TYR A 72 2.70 8.22 -0.79
C TYR A 72 1.37 8.45 -1.53
N GLN A 73 1.42 8.94 -2.77
CA GLN A 73 0.21 9.17 -3.57
C GLN A 73 -0.53 7.87 -3.90
N ASN A 74 0.21 6.80 -4.22
CA ASN A 74 -0.37 5.48 -4.47
C ASN A 74 -1.07 4.95 -3.21
N THR A 75 -0.41 5.03 -2.05
CA THR A 75 -1.01 4.63 -0.76
C THR A 75 -2.28 5.41 -0.44
N LYS A 76 -2.26 6.73 -0.69
CA LYS A 76 -3.43 7.59 -0.47
C LYS A 76 -4.60 7.18 -1.36
N THR A 77 -4.33 6.84 -2.62
CA THR A 77 -5.35 6.40 -3.58
C THR A 77 -5.94 5.06 -3.14
N LEU A 78 -5.11 4.09 -2.75
CA LEU A 78 -5.55 2.81 -2.21
C LEU A 78 -6.41 2.99 -0.96
N LEU A 79 -6.00 3.85 -0.02
CA LEU A 79 -6.76 4.12 1.20
C LEU A 79 -8.16 4.69 0.89
N GLN A 80 -8.25 5.62 -0.08
CA GLN A 80 -9.54 6.17 -0.52
C GLN A 80 -10.45 5.09 -1.10
N ARG A 81 -9.89 4.16 -1.88
CA ARG A 81 -10.62 3.03 -2.44
C ARG A 81 -11.14 2.10 -1.33
N CYS A 82 -10.29 1.69 -0.39
CA CYS A 82 -10.70 0.85 0.74
C CYS A 82 -11.83 1.51 1.55
N GLN A 83 -11.76 2.83 1.77
CA GLN A 83 -12.81 3.58 2.46
C GLN A 83 -14.13 3.59 1.68
N ALA A 84 -14.08 3.74 0.35
CA ALA A 84 -15.26 3.71 -0.50
C ALA A 84 -15.94 2.33 -0.46
N GLU A 85 -15.17 1.25 -0.57
CA GLU A 85 -15.68 -0.12 -0.48
C GLU A 85 -16.29 -0.41 0.91
N GLN A 86 -15.63 0.02 1.98
CA GLN A 86 -16.19 -0.09 3.34
C GLN A 86 -17.51 0.67 3.49
N SER A 87 -17.65 1.84 2.86
CA SER A 87 -18.90 2.62 2.90
C SER A 87 -20.02 1.90 2.15
N ASP A 88 -19.75 1.39 0.96
CA ASP A 88 -20.72 0.63 0.15
C ASP A 88 -21.19 -0.64 0.89
N VAL A 89 -20.27 -1.40 1.49
CA VAL A 89 -20.62 -2.57 2.31
C VAL A 89 -21.52 -2.18 3.49
N LYS A 90 -21.22 -1.07 4.18
CA LYS A 90 -22.06 -0.56 5.27
C LYS A 90 -23.47 -0.20 4.79
N GLU A 91 -23.60 0.49 3.66
CA GLU A 91 -24.90 0.86 3.07
C GLU A 91 -25.72 -0.36 2.67
N ARG A 92 -25.09 -1.36 2.05
CA ARG A 92 -25.73 -2.64 1.71
C ARG A 92 -26.22 -3.38 2.95
N LEU A 93 -25.44 -3.40 4.03
CA LEU A 93 -25.84 -4.01 5.31
C LEU A 93 -27.03 -3.29 5.96
N ILE A 94 -27.07 -1.96 5.91
CA ILE A 94 -28.21 -1.17 6.40
C ILE A 94 -29.46 -1.54 5.61
N THR A 95 -29.39 -1.55 4.28
CA THR A 95 -30.50 -1.91 3.38
C THR A 95 -31.00 -3.34 3.60
N LEU A 96 -30.09 -4.29 3.82
CA LEU A 96 -30.45 -5.66 4.14
C LEU A 96 -31.17 -5.77 5.48
N ASN A 97 -30.71 -5.04 6.50
CA ASN A 97 -31.33 -5.06 7.82
C ASN A 97 -32.71 -4.39 7.83
N THR A 98 -32.90 -3.30 7.11
CA THR A 98 -34.22 -2.66 6.99
C THR A 98 -35.21 -3.55 6.23
N SER A 99 -34.78 -4.18 5.13
CA SER A 99 -35.63 -5.13 4.39
C SER A 99 -35.98 -6.38 5.19
N LYS A 100 -35.03 -6.94 5.96
CA LYS A 100 -35.31 -8.06 6.90
C LYS A 100 -36.32 -7.67 7.97
N LYS A 101 -36.20 -6.47 8.55
CA LYS A 101 -37.18 -5.97 9.53
C LYS A 101 -38.57 -5.82 8.91
N ALA A 102 -38.65 -5.26 7.70
CA ALA A 102 -39.92 -5.14 6.98
C ALA A 102 -40.56 -6.51 6.74
N ARG A 103 -39.81 -7.51 6.25
CA ARG A 103 -40.33 -8.87 6.01
C ARG A 103 -40.80 -9.61 7.28
N LYS A 104 -40.28 -9.26 8.46
CA LYS A 104 -40.69 -9.89 9.74
C LYS A 104 -41.94 -9.23 10.34
N ALA A 105 -42.31 -8.04 9.87
CA ALA A 105 -43.48 -7.29 10.33
C ALA A 105 -44.76 -7.59 9.55
N TYR A 106 -44.65 -8.24 8.38
CA TYR A 106 -45.74 -8.81 7.59
C TYR A 106 -45.86 -10.31 7.84
#